data_AF-A0A1F6RAJ3-F1
#
_entry.id   AF-A0A1F6RAJ3-F1
#
_cell.length_a   1.000
_cell.length_b   1.000
_cell.length_c   1.000
_cell.angle_alpha   90.00
_cell.angle_beta   90.00
_cell.angle_gamma   90.00
#
_symmetry.space_group_name_H-M   'P 1'
#
loop_
_entity.id
_entity.type
_entity.pdbx_description
1 polymer ?
#
loop_
_entity_poly.entity_id
_entity_poly.type
_entity_poly.pdbx_seq_one_letter_code
_entity_poly.pdbx_strand_id
1 'polypeptide(L)'
;MKLMDTTIIEIQKIKKILEILDFSESEISKQLDRVGKLLMMKISIAALERKGYRSIDGKFDQIGMEKFLKENYSQEEIKNLSKEVGFKFIDDYFANIMKNITDERKVKIEAILNS
;
A
#
# COMPACT_ATOMS: atom_id res chain seq x y z
N MET A 1 2.70 -15.33 -10.54
CA MET A 1 2.24 -13.98 -10.18
C MET A 1 2.81 -13.65 -8.80
N LYS A 2 3.61 -12.59 -8.67
CA LYS A 2 4.21 -12.17 -7.38
C LYS A 2 3.11 -11.45 -6.56
N LEU A 3 3.16 -11.45 -5.23
CA LEU A 3 2.18 -10.71 -4.41
C LEU A 3 2.15 -9.19 -4.69
N MET A 4 3.23 -8.66 -5.28
CA MET A 4 3.26 -7.29 -5.81
C MET A 4 2.24 -7.06 -6.94
N ASP A 5 1.80 -8.13 -7.62
CA ASP A 5 0.86 -8.02 -8.73
C ASP A 5 -0.58 -7.78 -8.23
N THR A 6 -0.91 -8.14 -6.98
CA THR A 6 -2.23 -7.88 -6.39
C THR A 6 -2.37 -6.49 -5.77
N THR A 7 -1.26 -5.76 -5.58
CA THR A 7 -1.20 -4.36 -5.13
C THR A 7 -1.07 -3.36 -6.30
N ILE A 8 -1.21 -3.83 -7.54
CA ILE A 8 -1.00 -3.03 -8.76
C ILE A 8 -1.86 -1.77 -8.81
N ILE A 9 -3.14 -1.84 -8.39
CA ILE A 9 -4.06 -0.70 -8.51
C ILE A 9 -3.63 0.42 -7.57
N GLU A 10 -3.37 0.09 -6.31
CA GLU A 10 -2.93 1.02 -5.27
C GLU A 10 -1.57 1.63 -5.64
N ILE A 11 -0.63 0.82 -6.10
CA ILE A 11 0.69 1.28 -6.57
C ILE A 11 0.55 2.21 -7.78
N GLN A 12 -0.36 1.92 -8.71
CA GLN A 12 -0.64 2.79 -9.86
C GLN A 12 -1.26 4.13 -9.45
N LYS A 13 -2.20 4.14 -8.49
CA LYS A 13 -2.76 5.38 -7.94
C LYS A 13 -1.67 6.23 -7.29
N ILE A 14 -0.83 5.61 -6.46
CA ILE A 14 0.29 6.27 -5.79
C ILE A 14 1.26 6.86 -6.81
N LYS A 15 1.60 6.12 -7.87
CA LYS A 15 2.43 6.63 -8.98
C LYS A 15 1.85 7.90 -9.60
N LYS A 16 0.58 7.89 -9.97
CA LYS A 16 -0.11 9.05 -10.57
C LYS A 16 -0.11 10.27 -9.63
N ILE A 17 -0.29 10.03 -8.33
CA ILE A 17 -0.26 11.11 -7.33
C ILE A 17 1.16 11.71 -7.26
N LEU A 18 2.20 10.88 -7.23
CA LEU A 18 3.59 11.37 -7.20
C LEU A 18 3.96 12.15 -8.48
N GLU A 19 3.43 11.75 -9.63
CA GLU A 19 3.57 12.50 -10.89
C GLU A 19 2.91 13.89 -10.80
N ILE A 20 1.71 14.02 -10.20
CA ILE A 20 1.05 15.32 -9.95
C ILE A 20 1.86 16.21 -9.00
N LEU A 21 2.60 15.59 -8.09
CA LEU A 21 3.47 16.28 -7.13
C LEU A 21 4.85 16.62 -7.71
N ASP A 22 5.06 16.40 -9.01
CA ASP A 22 6.29 16.69 -9.75
C ASP A 22 7.53 15.96 -9.22
N PHE A 23 7.36 14.75 -8.69
CA PHE A 23 8.49 13.90 -8.32
C PHE A 23 9.21 13.42 -9.59
N SER A 24 10.54 13.37 -9.56
CA SER A 24 11.31 12.77 -10.65
C SER A 24 11.08 11.26 -10.73
N GLU A 25 11.29 10.65 -11.90
CA GLU A 25 11.16 9.19 -12.07
C GLU A 25 12.01 8.40 -11.05
N SER A 26 13.19 8.92 -10.72
CA SER A 26 14.10 8.30 -9.74
C SER A 26 13.52 8.33 -8.32
N GLU A 27 12.83 9.41 -7.95
CA GLU A 27 12.15 9.55 -6.66
C GLU A 27 10.88 8.71 -6.64
N ILE A 28 10.08 8.74 -7.71
CA ILE A 28 8.90 7.88 -7.87
C ILE A 28 9.29 6.42 -7.65
N SER A 29 10.33 5.92 -8.32
CA SER A 29 10.78 4.53 -8.17
C SER A 29 11.12 4.17 -6.71
N LYS A 30 11.86 5.04 -6.02
CA LYS A 30 12.18 4.85 -4.59
C LYS A 30 10.93 4.87 -3.70
N GLN A 31 9.99 5.77 -3.98
CA GLN A 31 8.74 5.86 -3.24
C GLN A 31 7.87 4.62 -3.46
N LEU A 32 7.76 4.12 -4.70
CA LEU A 32 6.99 2.92 -5.01
C LEU A 32 7.57 1.68 -4.34
N ASP A 33 8.90 1.51 -4.30
CA ASP A 33 9.53 0.40 -3.56
C ASP A 33 9.25 0.48 -2.05
N ARG A 34 9.40 1.67 -1.47
CA ARG A 34 9.11 1.91 -0.05
C ARG A 34 7.64 1.63 0.28
N VAL A 35 6.73 2.17 -0.53
CA VAL A 35 5.29 2.02 -0.34
C VAL A 35 4.86 0.57 -0.52
N GLY A 36 5.38 -0.14 -1.53
CA GLY A 36 5.10 -1.55 -1.73
C GLY A 36 5.45 -2.38 -0.48
N LYS A 37 6.62 -2.14 0.11
CA LYS A 37 7.05 -2.82 1.36
C LYS A 37 6.14 -2.49 2.54
N LEU A 38 5.80 -1.22 2.73
CA LEU A 38 4.93 -0.79 3.82
C LEU A 38 3.51 -1.36 3.69
N LEU A 39 2.95 -1.35 2.48
CA LEU A 39 1.64 -1.89 2.19
C LEU A 39 1.60 -3.40 2.43
N MET A 40 2.62 -4.12 1.97
CA MET A 40 2.78 -5.56 2.25
C MET A 40 2.85 -5.86 3.74
N MET A 41 3.61 -5.07 4.51
CA MET A 41 3.67 -5.22 5.96
C MET A 41 2.29 -5.00 6.61
N LYS A 42 1.56 -3.96 6.19
CA LYS A 42 0.21 -3.66 6.70
C LYS A 42 -0.80 -4.76 6.37
N ILE A 43 -0.78 -5.29 5.15
CA ILE A 43 -1.63 -6.42 4.74
C ILE A 43 -1.31 -7.65 5.58
N SER A 44 -0.02 -7.92 5.81
CA SER A 44 0.44 -9.07 6.60
C SER A 44 0.02 -8.95 8.06
N ILE A 45 0.12 -7.75 8.65
CA ILE A 45 -0.39 -7.46 10.00
C ILE A 45 -1.89 -7.73 10.07
N ALA A 46 -2.68 -7.17 9.15
CA ALA A 46 -4.13 -7.37 9.14
C ALA A 46 -4.52 -8.85 8.97
N ALA A 47 -3.78 -9.58 8.12
CA ALA A 47 -3.97 -11.01 7.93
C ALA A 47 -3.61 -11.84 9.17
N LEU A 48 -2.59 -11.45 9.94
CA LEU A 48 -2.22 -12.07 11.21
C LEU A 48 -3.27 -11.79 12.29
N GLU A 49 -3.72 -10.54 12.41
CA GLU A 49 -4.78 -10.14 13.35
C GLU A 49 -6.08 -10.90 13.10
N ARG A 50 -6.48 -11.09 11.84
CA ARG A 50 -7.66 -11.90 11.47
C ARG A 50 -7.58 -13.36 11.90
N LYS A 51 -6.37 -13.91 12.08
CA LYS A 51 -6.15 -15.27 12.60
C LYS A 51 -5.92 -15.29 14.12
N GLY A 52 -6.06 -14.14 14.79
CA GLY A 52 -5.94 -14.01 16.25
C GLY A 52 -4.51 -13.75 16.74
N TYR A 53 -3.54 -13.52 15.87
CA TYR A 53 -2.19 -13.12 16.26
C TYR A 53 -2.20 -11.62 16.64
N ARG A 54 -2.08 -11.32 17.95
CA ARG A 54 -2.19 -9.95 18.48
C ARG A 54 -0.91 -9.13 18.45
N SER A 55 0.25 -9.75 18.25
CA SER A 55 1.50 -9.03 18.00
C SER A 55 2.41 -9.86 17.11
N ILE A 56 3.08 -9.17 16.18
CA ILE A 56 4.29 -9.69 15.56
C ILE A 56 5.40 -9.40 16.56
N ASP A 57 5.50 -10.21 17.62
CA ASP A 57 6.64 -10.16 18.54
C ASP A 57 7.89 -10.64 17.78
N GLY A 58 8.46 -9.80 16.91
CA GLY A 58 9.73 -10.01 16.22
C GLY A 58 9.89 -11.28 15.37
N LYS A 59 8.84 -12.11 15.23
CA LYS A 59 8.94 -13.46 14.63
C LYS A 59 8.72 -13.52 13.13
N PHE A 60 8.27 -12.44 12.49
CA PHE A 60 8.05 -12.41 11.05
C PHE A 60 8.89 -11.31 10.41
N ASP A 61 9.95 -11.72 9.72
CA ASP A 61 10.62 -10.87 8.74
C ASP A 61 9.74 -10.75 7.47
N GLN A 62 10.13 -9.89 6.52
CA GLN A 62 9.37 -9.67 5.28
C GLN A 62 9.09 -10.97 4.52
N ILE A 63 10.07 -11.89 4.52
CA ILE A 63 9.97 -13.19 3.84
C ILE A 63 8.95 -14.10 4.55
N GLY A 64 8.99 -14.14 5.88
CA GLY A 64 8.04 -14.89 6.70
C GLY A 64 6.62 -14.37 6.58
N MET A 65 6.44 -13.05 6.46
CA MET A 65 5.12 -12.43 6.22
C MET A 65 4.55 -12.82 4.86
N GLU A 66 5.35 -12.72 3.79
CA GLU A 66 4.93 -13.15 2.45
C GLU A 66 4.60 -14.64 2.40
N LYS A 67 5.41 -15.47 3.07
CA LYS A 67 5.18 -16.90 3.18
C LYS A 67 3.87 -17.20 3.91
N PHE A 68 3.66 -16.56 5.06
CA PHE A 68 2.42 -16.69 5.83
C PHE A 68 1.19 -16.36 4.99
N LEU A 69 1.20 -15.23 4.26
CA LEU A 69 0.10 -14.85 3.37
C LEU A 69 -0.18 -15.91 2.33
N LYS A 70 0.85 -16.41 1.62
CA LYS A 70 0.70 -17.41 0.56
C LYS A 70 0.21 -18.76 1.08
N GLU A 71 0.59 -19.14 2.30
CA GLU A 71 0.23 -20.43 2.89
C GLU A 71 -1.17 -20.43 3.54
N ASN A 72 -1.67 -19.27 3.98
CA ASN A 72 -2.89 -19.17 4.79
C ASN A 72 -4.06 -18.47 4.10
N TYR A 73 -3.82 -17.81 2.96
CA TYR A 73 -4.83 -17.06 2.22
C TYR A 73 -4.75 -17.37 0.73
N SER A 74 -5.91 -17.50 0.10
CA SER A 74 -6.04 -17.53 -1.35
C SER A 74 -5.66 -16.18 -1.97
N GLN A 75 -5.35 -16.17 -3.26
CA GLN A 75 -5.05 -14.93 -3.98
C GLN A 75 -6.21 -13.93 -3.96
N GLU A 76 -7.45 -14.42 -3.94
CA GLU A 76 -8.64 -13.59 -3.86
C GLU A 76 -8.79 -12.95 -2.46
N GLU A 77 -8.56 -13.72 -1.40
CA GLU A 77 -8.59 -13.19 -0.03
C GLU A 77 -7.48 -12.17 0.19
N ILE A 78 -6.26 -12.43 -0.32
CA ILE A 78 -5.16 -11.46 -0.30
C ILE A 78 -5.57 -10.19 -1.04
N LYS A 79 -6.20 -10.30 -2.22
CA LYS A 79 -6.67 -9.14 -2.98
C LYS A 79 -7.72 -8.32 -2.22
N ASN A 80 -8.65 -8.99 -1.54
CA ASN A 80 -9.67 -8.32 -0.74
C ASN A 80 -9.06 -7.63 0.49
N LEU A 81 -8.13 -8.29 1.18
CA LEU A 81 -7.32 -7.70 2.26
C LEU A 81 -6.52 -6.49 1.76
N SER A 82 -5.88 -6.60 0.58
CA SER A 82 -5.14 -5.49 -0.04
C SER A 82 -6.03 -4.30 -0.33
N LYS A 83 -7.27 -4.51 -0.80
CA LYS A 83 -8.22 -3.41 -1.01
C LYS A 83 -8.59 -2.73 0.30
N GLU A 84 -9.01 -3.50 1.30
CA GLU A 84 -9.40 -2.96 2.60
C GLU A 84 -8.28 -2.17 3.29
N VAL A 85 -7.06 -2.70 3.26
CA VAL A 85 -5.89 -2.06 3.88
C VAL A 85 -5.36 -0.92 3.01
N GLY A 86 -5.39 -1.09 1.69
CA GLY A 86 -4.83 -0.18 0.69
C GLY A 86 -5.50 1.18 0.67
N PHE A 87 -6.84 1.23 0.74
CA PHE A 87 -7.57 2.51 0.79
C PHE A 87 -7.11 3.37 1.98
N LYS A 88 -7.12 2.80 3.18
CA LYS A 88 -6.71 3.53 4.39
C LYS A 88 -5.23 3.89 4.38
N PHE A 89 -4.39 3.01 3.82
CA PHE A 89 -2.96 3.25 3.73
C PHE A 89 -2.63 4.45 2.83
N ILE A 90 -3.26 4.56 1.65
CA ILE A 90 -2.97 5.66 0.72
C ILE A 90 -3.34 7.01 1.33
N ASP A 91 -4.52 7.10 1.95
CA ASP A 91 -4.98 8.31 2.63
C ASP A 91 -4.00 8.70 3.75
N ASP A 92 -3.61 7.76 4.61
CA ASP A 92 -2.65 8.00 5.69
C ASP A 92 -1.25 8.39 5.16
N TYR A 93 -0.81 7.77 4.06
CA TYR A 93 0.50 8.00 3.45
C TYR A 93 0.61 9.43 2.89
N PHE A 94 -0.45 9.89 2.22
CA PHE A 94 -0.47 11.22 1.61
C PHE A 94 -1.03 12.31 2.53
N ALA A 95 -1.68 11.99 3.66
CA ALA A 95 -2.27 12.98 4.56
C ALA A 95 -1.30 14.10 4.99
N ASN A 96 0.00 13.80 5.13
CA ASN A 96 1.02 14.81 5.44
C ASN A 96 1.53 15.56 4.22
N ILE A 97 1.57 14.91 3.06
CA ILE A 97 1.99 15.50 1.78
C ILE A 97 0.92 16.48 1.27
N MET A 98 -0.36 16.18 1.49
CA MET A 98 -1.52 16.96 1.06
C MET A 98 -1.69 18.30 1.82
N LYS A 99 -0.94 18.53 2.90
CA LYS A 99 -1.09 19.75 3.73
C LYS A 99 -0.54 21.02 3.07
N ASN A 100 0.41 20.88 2.14
CA ASN A 100 1.17 22.01 1.58
C ASN A 100 1.06 22.12 0.04
N ILE A 101 0.04 21.50 -0.56
CA ILE A 101 -0.16 21.51 -2.02
C ILE A 101 -1.24 22.51 -2.42
N THR A 102 -1.15 22.99 -3.66
CA THR A 102 -2.15 23.90 -4.24
C THR A 102 -3.52 23.23 -4.39
N ASP A 103 -4.59 24.03 -4.34
CA ASP A 103 -5.96 23.54 -4.50
C ASP A 103 -6.16 22.80 -5.84
N GLU A 104 -5.51 23.24 -6.92
CA GLU A 104 -5.57 22.58 -8.22
C GLU A 104 -4.99 21.15 -8.18
N ARG A 105 -3.84 20.98 -7.53
CA ARG A 105 -3.22 19.65 -7.37
C ARG A 105 -4.04 18.77 -6.44
N LYS A 106 -4.61 19.35 -5.39
CA LYS A 106 -5.46 18.67 -4.43
C LYS A 106 -6.69 18.03 -5.11
N VAL A 107 -7.38 18.76 -5.97
CA VAL A 107 -8.53 18.24 -6.74
C VAL A 107 -8.15 17.05 -7.62
N LYS A 108 -7.01 17.13 -8.32
CA LYS A 108 -6.53 16.03 -9.18
C LYS A 108 -6.20 14.77 -8.37
N ILE A 109 -5.60 14.94 -7.19
CA ILE A 109 -5.26 13.84 -6.29
C ILE A 109 -6.52 13.22 -5.69
N GLU A 110 -7.48 14.02 -5.23
CA GLU A 110 -8.76 13.54 -4.70
C GLU A 110 -9.55 12.73 -5.74
N ALA A 111 -9.52 13.13 -7.01
CA ALA A 111 -10.13 12.35 -8.09
C ALA A 111 -9.52 10.95 -8.26
N ILE A 112 -8.20 10.80 -8.04
CA ILE A 112 -7.50 9.51 -8.11
C ILE A 112 -7.80 8.64 -6.88
N LEU A 113 -7.91 9.26 -5.70
CA LEU A 113 -8.25 8.54 -4.47
C LEU A 113 -9.67 7.95 -4.55
N ASN A 114 -10.61 8.72 -5.11
CA ASN A 114 -12.02 8.36 -5.22
C ASN A 114 -12.40 7.48 -6.43
N SER A 115 -11.48 7.19 -7.37
CA SER A 115 -11.72 6.34 -8.56
C SER A 115 -11.58 4.85 -8.27
#